data_AF-A0A7J6X5Y8-F1
#
_entry.id   AF-A0A7J6X5Y8-F1
#
_cell.length_a   1.000
_cell.length_b   1.000
_cell.length_c   1.000
_cell.angle_alpha   90.00
_cell.angle_beta   90.00
_cell.angle_gamma   90.00
#
_symmetry.space_group_name_H-M   'P 1'
#
loop_
_entity.id
_entity.type
_entity.pdbx_description
1 polymer ?
#
loop_
_entity_poly.entity_id
_entity_poly.type
_entity_poly.pdbx_seq_one_letter_code
_entity_poly.pdbx_strand_id
1 'polypeptide(L)'
;KLLLLKGLKYEYKAVNLFKGEQFSEEFTKLNPIGYVPVLADDEQDIVISDSFAILLYLEDKYPQHPLLPQDLQKKAINLQVANIVSSSIQPLQNLAVLVSIQPQR
;
A
#
# COMPACT_ATOMS: atom_id res chain seq x y z
N LYS A 1 2.69 -0.92 -8.15
CA LYS A 1 1.83 -1.61 -9.16
C LYS A 1 0.59 -0.80 -9.54
N LEU A 2 -0.15 -0.20 -8.59
CA LEU A 2 -1.33 0.64 -8.90
C LEU A 2 -1.01 1.79 -9.85
N LEU A 3 0.06 2.55 -9.60
CA LEU A 3 0.51 3.65 -10.47
C LEU A 3 0.76 3.19 -11.92
N LEU A 4 1.40 2.02 -12.09
CA LEU A 4 1.62 1.42 -13.41
C LEU A 4 0.30 1.07 -14.11
N LEU A 5 -0.66 0.47 -13.40
CA LEU A 5 -1.98 0.14 -13.95
C LEU A 5 -2.77 1.39 -14.37
N LYS A 6 -2.53 2.52 -13.71
CA LYS A 6 -3.08 3.83 -14.07
C LYS A 6 -2.30 4.56 -15.18
N GLY A 7 -1.21 3.98 -15.66
CA GLY A 7 -0.36 4.60 -16.68
C GLY A 7 0.41 5.83 -16.18
N LEU A 8 0.57 5.98 -14.87
CA LEU A 8 1.24 7.13 -14.25
C LEU A 8 2.75 6.90 -14.22
N LYS A 9 3.51 7.97 -14.46
CA LYS A 9 4.95 7.98 -14.19
C LYS A 9 5.18 8.13 -12.69
N TYR A 10 6.17 7.43 -12.17
CA TYR A 10 6.52 7.49 -10.75
C TYR A 10 8.00 7.16 -10.56
N GLU A 11 8.59 7.70 -9.50
CA GLU A 11 9.88 7.25 -9.01
C GLU A 11 9.67 6.04 -8.10
N TYR A 12 10.39 4.93 -8.37
CA TYR A 12 10.35 3.75 -7.51
C TYR A 12 11.55 3.73 -6.58
N LYS A 13 11.31 3.84 -5.28
CA LYS A 13 12.31 3.63 -4.23
C LYS A 13 12.11 2.26 -3.61
N ALA A 14 13.07 1.37 -3.79
CA ALA A 14 13.05 0.04 -3.19
C ALA A 14 13.37 0.12 -1.70
N VAL A 15 12.69 -0.70 -0.90
CA VAL A 15 12.96 -0.85 0.54
C VAL A 15 13.18 -2.33 0.81
N ASN A 16 14.37 -2.69 1.27
CA ASN A 16 14.75 -4.07 1.54
C ASN A 16 14.30 -4.50 2.94
N LEU A 17 13.19 -5.25 2.97
CA LEU A 17 12.60 -5.72 4.23
C LEU A 17 13.48 -6.70 5.00
N PHE A 18 14.33 -7.47 4.31
CA PHE A 18 15.26 -8.41 4.96
C PHE A 18 16.44 -7.71 5.63
N LYS A 19 16.77 -6.49 5.19
CA LYS A 19 17.78 -5.64 5.82
C LYS A 19 17.18 -4.69 6.87
N GLY A 20 15.85 -4.69 7.05
CA GLY A 20 15.19 -3.80 8.00
C GLY A 20 15.16 -2.34 7.56
N GLU A 21 15.33 -2.03 6.27
CA GLU A 21 15.39 -0.64 5.76
C GLU A 21 14.11 0.16 6.05
N GLN A 22 12.96 -0.52 6.22
CA GLN A 22 11.69 0.06 6.63
C GLN A 22 11.69 0.63 8.06
N PHE A 23 12.71 0.31 8.86
CA PHE A 23 12.90 0.84 10.21
C PHE A 23 13.99 1.92 10.26
N SER A 24 14.55 2.32 9.12
CA SER A 24 15.50 3.43 9.04
C SER A 24 14.84 4.75 9.46
N GLU A 25 15.63 5.70 9.95
CA GLU A 25 15.13 7.05 10.26
C GLU A 25 14.56 7.76 9.03
N GLU A 26 15.12 7.50 7.84
CA GLU A 26 14.63 8.06 6.59
C GLU A 26 13.22 7.55 6.26
N PHE A 27 13.00 6.23 6.37
CA PHE A 27 11.70 5.65 6.05
C PHE A 27 10.64 5.93 7.13
N THR A 28 11.01 5.90 8.40
CA THR A 28 10.06 6.12 9.51
C THR A 28 9.55 7.55 9.60
N LYS A 29 10.28 8.53 9.03
CA LYS A 29 9.74 9.88 8.78
C LYS A 29 8.56 9.90 7.81
N LEU A 30 8.50 8.94 6.87
CA LEU A 30 7.40 8.79 5.92
C LEU A 30 6.27 7.93 6.51
N ASN A 31 6.62 6.82 7.17
CA ASN A 31 5.68 5.92 7.81
C ASN A 31 6.22 5.42 9.15
N PRO A 32 5.76 5.98 10.29
CA PRO A 32 6.21 5.56 11.62
C PRO A 32 5.93 4.08 11.95
N ILE A 33 4.98 3.45 11.26
CA ILE A 33 4.65 2.03 11.45
C ILE A 33 5.74 1.12 10.82
N GLY A 34 6.50 1.64 9.84
CA GLY A 34 7.56 0.87 9.18
C GLY A 34 7.02 -0.20 8.23
N TYR A 35 5.87 0.04 7.59
CA TYR A 35 5.32 -0.84 6.56
C TYR A 35 5.41 -0.21 5.17
N VAL A 36 5.51 -1.09 4.16
CA VAL A 36 5.41 -0.74 2.74
C VAL A 36 4.06 -1.24 2.19
N PRO A 37 3.49 -0.58 1.16
CA PRO A 37 4.01 0.59 0.45
C PRO A 37 3.71 1.93 1.15
N VAL A 38 4.42 2.97 0.70
CA VAL A 38 4.14 4.39 0.97
C VAL A 38 4.09 5.11 -0.37
N LEU A 39 3.15 6.05 -0.54
CA LEU A 39 3.08 6.97 -1.67
C LEU A 39 3.40 8.38 -1.17
N ALA A 40 4.44 9.00 -1.71
CA ALA A 40 4.66 10.44 -1.60
C ALA A 40 4.11 11.10 -2.87
N ASP A 41 3.21 12.06 -2.71
CA ASP A 41 2.63 12.84 -3.79
C ASP A 41 3.06 14.30 -3.63
N ASP A 42 4.16 14.64 -4.29
CA ASP A 42 4.79 15.97 -4.20
C ASP A 42 3.89 17.08 -4.77
N GLU A 43 2.98 16.76 -5.71
CA GLU A 43 2.04 17.73 -6.27
C GLU A 43 0.98 18.17 -5.25
N GLN A 44 0.63 17.28 -4.31
CA GLN A 44 -0.37 17.52 -3.28
C GLN A 44 0.25 17.74 -1.89
N ASP A 45 1.57 17.71 -1.80
CA ASP A 45 2.35 17.80 -0.55
C ASP A 45 1.81 16.84 0.53
N ILE A 46 1.62 15.57 0.16
CA ILE A 46 1.08 14.55 1.06
C ILE A 46 1.85 13.23 0.97
N VAL A 47 1.97 12.56 2.12
CA VAL A 47 2.48 11.19 2.22
C VAL A 47 1.36 10.28 2.72
N ILE A 48 1.07 9.23 1.96
CA ILE A 48 0.00 8.27 2.24
C ILE A 48 0.64 6.92 2.47
N SER A 49 0.42 6.38 3.67
CA SER A 49 0.71 4.99 4.01
C SER A 49 -0.59 4.19 3.97
N ASP A 50 -0.50 2.86 3.84
CA ASP A 50 -1.61 1.92 3.62
C ASP A 50 -2.01 1.75 2.13
N SER A 51 -1.89 0.51 1.65
CA SER A 51 -2.13 0.20 0.23
C SER A 51 -3.60 0.37 -0.20
N PHE A 52 -4.55 0.19 0.71
CA PHE A 52 -5.97 0.36 0.44
C PHE A 52 -6.34 1.85 0.40
N ALA A 53 -5.78 2.67 1.30
CA ALA A 53 -5.91 4.13 1.23
C ALA A 53 -5.30 4.70 -0.06
N ILE A 54 -4.11 4.23 -0.45
CA ILE A 54 -3.45 4.61 -1.72
C ILE A 54 -4.32 4.24 -2.92
N LEU A 55 -4.96 3.06 -2.92
CA LEU A 55 -5.88 2.66 -3.99
C LEU A 55 -7.02 3.67 -4.15
N LEU A 56 -7.71 4.00 -3.06
CA LEU A 56 -8.83 4.93 -3.08
C LEU A 56 -8.41 6.34 -3.51
N TYR A 57 -7.29 6.82 -2.95
CA TYR A 57 -6.72 8.11 -3.33
C TYR A 57 -6.44 8.21 -4.84
N LEU A 58 -5.81 7.18 -5.42
CA LEU A 58 -5.50 7.17 -6.85
C LEU A 58 -6.75 7.02 -7.72
N GLU A 59 -7.81 6.36 -7.24
CA GLU A 59 -9.10 6.31 -7.94
C GLU A 59 -9.72 7.70 -8.06
N ASP A 60 -9.68 8.49 -6.98
CA ASP A 60 -10.27 9.83 -6.97
C ASP A 60 -9.38 10.85 -7.70
N LYS A 61 -8.04 10.80 -7.53
CA LYS A 61 -7.11 11.73 -8.19
C LYS A 61 -7.02 11.53 -9.70
N TYR A 62 -7.11 10.27 -10.17
CA TYR A 62 -6.94 9.91 -11.59
C TYR A 62 -8.12 9.09 -12.11
N PRO A 63 -9.30 9.71 -12.34
CA PRO A 63 -10.51 9.02 -12.75
C PRO A 63 -10.49 8.52 -14.21
N GLN A 64 -9.54 8.96 -15.03
CA GLN A 64 -9.47 8.65 -16.47
C GLN A 64 -9.09 7.18 -16.74
N HIS A 65 -8.40 6.53 -15.78
CA HIS A 65 -8.01 5.13 -15.84
C HIS A 65 -8.48 4.43 -14.56
N PRO A 66 -9.79 4.13 -14.44
CA PRO A 66 -10.36 3.57 -13.22
C PRO A 66 -9.92 2.11 -13.05
N LEU A 67 -9.48 1.76 -11.85
CA LEU A 67 -9.19 0.40 -11.43
C LEU A 67 -10.44 -0.28 -10.83
N LEU A 68 -11.43 0.52 -10.41
CA LEU A 68 -12.68 0.03 -9.87
C LEU A 68 -13.84 0.20 -10.87
N PRO A 69 -14.83 -0.70 -10.85
CA PRO A 69 -16.08 -0.52 -11.58
C PRO A 69 -16.81 0.77 -11.17
N GLN A 70 -17.51 1.39 -12.11
CA GLN A 70 -18.39 2.54 -11.84
C GLN A 70 -19.74 2.11 -11.25
N ASP A 71 -20.18 0.88 -11.56
CA ASP A 71 -21.39 0.31 -10.97
C ASP A 71 -21.23 0.15 -9.45
N LEU A 72 -22.21 0.68 -8.70
CA LEU A 72 -22.15 0.77 -7.24
C LEU A 72 -22.01 -0.62 -6.59
N GLN A 73 -22.77 -1.60 -7.05
CA GLN A 73 -22.79 -2.94 -6.44
C GLN A 73 -21.48 -3.67 -6.71
N LYS A 74 -20.98 -3.61 -7.95
CA LYS A 74 -19.68 -4.20 -8.32
C LYS A 74 -18.51 -3.51 -7.61
N LYS A 75 -18.54 -2.19 -7.48
CA LYS A 75 -17.54 -1.42 -6.72
C LYS A 75 -17.52 -1.87 -5.26
N ALA A 76 -18.69 -2.00 -4.64
CA ALA A 76 -18.81 -2.46 -3.24
C ALA A 76 -18.21 -3.86 -3.04
N ILE A 77 -18.50 -4.81 -3.95
CA ILE A 77 -17.93 -6.17 -3.88
C ILE A 77 -16.40 -6.13 -4.06
N ASN A 78 -15.88 -5.37 -5.02
CA ASN A 78 -14.43 -5.26 -5.22
C ASN A 78 -13.72 -4.65 -3.99
N LEU A 79 -14.29 -3.60 -3.40
CA LEU A 79 -13.76 -2.99 -2.18
C LEU A 79 -13.85 -3.94 -0.99
N GLN A 80 -14.93 -4.72 -0.87
CA GLN A 80 -15.06 -5.74 0.17
C GLN A 80 -13.94 -6.77 0.05
N VAL A 81 -13.70 -7.33 -1.14
CA VAL A 81 -12.64 -8.32 -1.35
C VAL A 81 -11.26 -7.72 -1.06
N ALA A 82 -10.98 -6.52 -1.58
CA ALA A 82 -9.72 -5.84 -1.32
C ALA A 82 -9.50 -5.56 0.19
N ASN A 83 -10.55 -5.16 0.91
CA ASN A 83 -10.46 -4.94 2.36
C ASN A 83 -10.28 -6.23 3.15
N ILE A 84 -10.92 -7.34 2.75
CA ILE A 84 -10.69 -8.66 3.38
C ILE A 84 -9.22 -9.06 3.25
N VAL A 85 -8.63 -8.86 2.07
CA VAL A 85 -7.21 -9.13 1.86
C VAL A 85 -6.37 -8.23 2.76
N SER A 86 -6.66 -6.93 2.81
CA SER A 86 -5.87 -5.94 3.55
C SER A 86 -5.96 -6.10 5.08
N SER A 87 -7.14 -6.40 5.61
CA SER A 87 -7.38 -6.39 7.07
C SER A 87 -7.33 -7.78 7.70
N SER A 88 -7.61 -8.85 6.94
CA SER A 88 -7.73 -10.21 7.51
C SER A 88 -6.69 -11.19 7.01
N ILE A 89 -6.14 -11.01 5.80
CA ILE A 89 -5.18 -11.96 5.20
C ILE A 89 -3.75 -11.45 5.31
N GLN A 90 -3.47 -10.25 4.78
CA GLN A 90 -2.12 -9.71 4.70
C GLN A 90 -1.45 -9.55 6.08
N PRO A 91 -2.13 -9.10 7.15
CA PRO A 91 -1.48 -8.91 8.43
C PRO A 91 -0.91 -10.21 9.02
N LEU A 92 -1.59 -11.35 8.78
CA LEU A 92 -1.14 -12.67 9.23
C LEU A 92 0.06 -13.18 8.44
N GLN A 93 0.28 -12.67 7.22
CA GLN A 93 1.40 -12.99 6.35
C GLN A 93 2.56 -11.99 6.49
N ASN A 94 2.40 -10.94 7.31
CA ASN A 94 3.40 -9.89 7.46
C ASN A 94 4.71 -10.47 8.02
N LEU A 95 5.84 -9.97 7.52
CA LEU A 95 7.18 -10.42 7.94
C LEU A 95 7.37 -10.33 9.47
N ALA A 96 6.87 -9.29 10.11
CA ALA A 96 6.96 -9.12 11.56
C ALA A 96 6.25 -10.26 12.33
N VAL A 97 5.10 -10.72 11.81
CA VAL A 97 4.35 -11.85 12.37
C VAL A 97 5.06 -13.16 12.07
N LEU A 98 5.54 -13.37 10.84
CA LEU A 98 6.25 -14.60 10.48
C LEU A 98 7.53 -14.79 11.31
N VAL A 99 8.28 -13.72 11.56
CA VAL A 99 9.49 -13.77 12.39
C VAL A 99 9.16 -14.06 13.86
N SER A 100 8.05 -13.54 14.38
CA SER A 100 7.70 -13.74 15.80
C SER A 100 7.21 -15.15 16.11
N ILE A 101 6.64 -15.86 15.13
CA ILE A 101 6.12 -17.24 15.30
C ILE A 101 7.10 -18.33 14.86
N GLN A 102 8.14 -17.99 14.09
CA GLN A 102 9.16 -18.96 13.70
C GLN A 102 10.02 -19.34 14.93
N PRO A 103 10.25 -20.64 15.19
CA PRO A 103 11.18 -21.06 16.22
C PRO A 103 12.56 -20.46 15.93
N GLN A 104 13.14 -19.74 16.90
CA GLN A 104 14.52 -19.30 16.80
C GLN A 104 15.40 -20.54 16.63
N ARG A 105 15.98 -20.71 15.44
CA ARG A 105 16.98 -21.74 15.16
C ARG A 105 18.35 -21.26 15.59
#